data_AF-A0A398AAX6-F1
#
_entry.id   AF-A0A398AAX6-F1
#
_cell.length_a   1.000
_cell.length_b   1.000
_cell.length_c   1.000
_cell.angle_alpha   90.00
_cell.angle_beta   90.00
_cell.angle_gamma   90.00
#
_symmetry.space_group_name_H-M   'P 1'
#
loop_
_entity.id
_entity.type
_entity.pdbx_description
1 polymer ?
#
loop_
_entity_poly.entity_id
_entity_poly.type
_entity_poly.pdbx_seq_one_letter_code
_entity_poly.pdbx_strand_id
1 'polypeptide(L)'
;MPSQKKTCRICFNNDFEIHQMHSIALCGHQFCVECMKQYIEAMLFEGGVPRCPHYQCEFMPTLRSFTNLLTPKLRKMWEQRVQKDSIPVADRVY
;
A
#
# COMPACT_ATOMS: atom_id res chain seq x y z
N MET A 1 -0.08 32.64 -1.69
CA MET A 1 -0.38 31.57 -0.71
C MET A 1 0.66 30.48 -0.92
N PRO A 2 1.59 30.22 0.00
CA PRO A 2 2.58 29.16 -0.23
C PRO A 2 1.85 27.81 -0.22
N SER A 3 1.95 27.07 -1.33
CA SER A 3 1.52 25.67 -1.40
C SER A 3 2.20 24.89 -0.29
N GLN A 4 1.41 24.17 0.52
CA GLN A 4 1.93 23.28 1.56
C GLN A 4 2.56 22.06 0.88
N LYS A 5 3.80 22.24 0.43
CA LYS A 5 4.65 21.19 -0.12
C LYS A 5 4.91 20.14 0.95
N LYS A 6 4.61 18.88 0.64
CA LYS A 6 4.79 17.75 1.55
C LYS A 6 5.94 16.87 1.08
N THR A 7 6.65 16.32 2.06
CA THR A 7 7.78 15.43 1.81
C THR A 7 7.36 13.98 1.90
N CYS A 8 7.65 13.22 0.85
CA CYS A 8 7.48 11.78 0.86
C CYS A 8 8.64 11.13 1.61
N ARG A 9 8.35 10.32 2.64
CA ARG A 9 9.40 9.62 3.41
C ARG A 9 10.00 8.39 2.70
N ILE A 10 9.49 8.02 1.53
CA ILE A 10 10.01 6.89 0.72
C ILE A 10 11.07 7.39 -0.26
N CYS A 11 10.73 8.38 -1.09
CA CYS A 11 11.64 8.92 -2.11
C CYS A 11 12.37 10.21 -1.65
N PHE A 12 12.09 10.70 -0.44
CA PHE A 12 12.65 11.94 0.13
C PHE A 12 12.39 13.22 -0.67
N ASN A 13 11.56 13.15 -1.72
CA ASN A 13 11.18 14.33 -2.51
C ASN A 13 10.12 15.16 -1.76
N ASN A 14 10.28 16.48 -1.79
CA ASN A 14 9.46 17.48 -1.08
C ASN A 14 8.60 18.33 -2.01
N ASP A 15 8.60 18.08 -3.32
CA ASP A 15 7.78 18.80 -4.30
C ASP A 15 6.41 18.16 -4.54
N PHE A 16 5.77 17.61 -3.50
CA PHE A 16 4.42 17.04 -3.62
C PHE A 16 3.36 17.95 -3.03
N GLU A 17 2.33 18.24 -3.81
CA GLU A 17 1.10 18.86 -3.33
C GLU A 17 0.25 17.85 -2.54
N ILE A 18 -0.68 18.35 -1.72
CA ILE A 18 -1.55 17.51 -0.88
C ILE A 18 -2.33 16.47 -1.73
N HIS A 19 -2.75 16.83 -2.93
CA HIS A 19 -3.47 15.93 -3.84
C HIS A 19 -2.59 14.84 -4.47
N GLN A 20 -1.26 15.02 -4.46
CA GLN A 20 -0.28 14.04 -4.93
C GLN A 20 0.16 13.08 -3.82
N MET A 21 -0.33 13.30 -2.60
CA MET A 21 -0.12 12.44 -1.46
C MET A 21 -1.33 11.53 -1.23
N HIS A 22 -1.05 10.25 -1.06
CA HIS A 22 -2.03 9.27 -0.65
C HIS A 22 -1.93 9.05 0.86
N SER A 23 -3.04 9.30 1.58
CA SER A 23 -3.14 8.99 3.01
C SER A 23 -3.75 7.61 3.22
N ILE A 24 -3.11 6.79 4.04
CA ILE A 24 -3.68 5.52 4.46
C ILE A 24 -4.74 5.81 5.53
N ALA A 25 -6.01 5.52 5.23
CA ALA A 25 -7.18 5.92 6.02
C ALA A 25 -7.16 5.47 7.50
N LEU A 26 -6.30 4.52 7.86
CA LEU A 26 -6.31 3.89 9.18
C LEU A 26 -5.08 4.25 10.04
N CYS A 27 -3.93 4.53 9.42
CA CYS A 27 -2.74 4.98 10.15
C CYS A 27 -2.39 6.46 9.91
N GLY A 28 -3.08 7.14 8.98
CA GLY A 28 -2.86 8.55 8.68
C GLY A 28 -1.54 8.86 7.97
N HIS A 29 -0.68 7.85 7.73
CA HIS A 29 0.59 8.05 7.04
C HIS A 29 0.36 8.44 5.58
N GLN A 30 1.08 9.46 5.14
CA GLN A 30 0.98 10.03 3.80
C GLN A 30 2.26 9.78 3.01
N PHE A 31 2.08 9.28 1.79
CA PHE A 31 3.19 9.00 0.86
C PHE A 31 2.84 9.48 -0.54
N CYS A 32 3.85 9.67 -1.38
CA CYS A 32 3.62 10.02 -2.77
C CYS A 32 2.85 8.89 -3.48
N VAL A 33 1.88 9.24 -4.34
CA VAL A 33 1.05 8.29 -5.11
C VAL A 33 1.90 7.27 -5.87
N GLU A 34 2.98 7.72 -6.50
CA GLU A 34 3.89 6.84 -7.27
C GLU A 34 4.63 5.84 -6.39
N CYS A 35 5.18 6.31 -5.28
CA CYS A 35 5.89 5.51 -4.28
C CYS A 35 4.98 4.40 -3.73
N MET A 36 3.74 4.78 -3.44
CA MET A 36 2.74 3.87 -2.89
C MET A 36 2.31 2.82 -3.93
N LYS A 37 2.16 3.20 -5.22
CA LYS A 37 1.88 2.27 -6.32
C LYS A 37 3.00 1.25 -6.48
N GLN A 38 4.25 1.70 -6.60
CA GLN A 38 5.40 0.81 -6.74
C GLN A 38 5.56 -0.12 -5.53
N TYR A 39 5.36 0.39 -4.31
CA TYR A 39 5.39 -0.42 -3.10
C TYR A 39 4.34 -1.54 -3.12
N ILE A 40 3.10 -1.20 -3.51
CA ILE A 40 2.01 -2.18 -3.64
C ILE A 40 2.36 -3.21 -4.72
N GLU A 41 2.86 -2.77 -5.87
CA GLU A 41 3.28 -3.65 -6.96
C GLU A 41 4.37 -4.62 -6.53
N ALA A 42 5.43 -4.13 -5.87
CA ALA A 42 6.52 -4.96 -5.35
C ALA A 42 6.01 -6.00 -4.34
N MET A 43 5.27 -5.56 -3.32
CA MET A 43 4.69 -6.47 -2.32
C MET A 43 3.76 -7.51 -2.98
N LEU A 44 2.88 -7.05 -3.88
CA LEU A 44 1.99 -7.91 -4.68
C LEU A 44 2.73 -8.76 -5.72
N PHE A 45 4.01 -8.54 -5.97
CA PHE A 45 4.83 -9.42 -6.79
C PHE A 45 5.55 -10.45 -5.93
N GLU A 46 6.09 -10.05 -4.77
CA GLU A 46 6.91 -10.89 -3.88
C GLU A 46 6.17 -12.04 -3.16
N GLY A 47 4.85 -11.99 -3.08
CA GLY A 47 4.02 -12.99 -2.39
C GLY A 47 3.19 -12.42 -1.25
N GLY A 48 3.57 -11.23 -0.76
CA GLY A 48 2.94 -10.58 0.39
C GLY A 48 1.66 -9.78 0.10
N VAL A 49 1.03 -9.35 1.20
CA VAL A 49 -0.04 -8.35 1.24
C VAL A 49 0.59 -7.00 1.61
N PRO A 50 0.34 -5.92 0.84
CA PRO A 50 0.93 -4.61 1.12
C PRO A 50 0.57 -4.10 2.53
N ARG A 51 1.58 -3.65 3.27
CA ARG A 51 1.42 -3.07 4.61
C ARG A 51 1.69 -1.57 4.59
N CYS A 52 1.59 -0.91 5.74
CA CYS A 52 2.07 0.45 5.80
C CYS A 52 3.62 0.47 5.66
N PRO A 53 4.20 1.28 4.74
CA PRO A 53 5.65 1.40 4.58
C PRO A 53 6.33 2.10 5.76
N HIS A 54 5.55 2.74 6.64
CA HIS A 54 6.10 3.44 7.79
C HIS A 54 6.71 2.43 8.79
N TYR A 55 7.91 2.75 9.27
CA TYR A 55 8.60 1.95 10.29
C TYR A 55 7.70 1.73 11.51
N GLN A 56 7.60 0.48 11.97
CA GLN A 56 6.78 0.04 13.10
C GLN A 56 5.27 0.23 12.96
N CYS A 57 4.75 0.50 11.76
CA CYS A 57 3.31 0.54 11.56
C CYS A 57 2.78 -0.89 11.33
N GLU A 58 2.24 -1.50 12.38
CA GLU A 58 1.59 -2.82 12.35
C GLU A 58 0.21 -2.77 11.68
N PHE A 59 -0.23 -1.59 11.25
CA PHE A 59 -1.51 -1.44 10.62
C PHE A 59 -1.51 -2.13 9.25
N MET A 60 -2.44 -3.06 9.07
CA MET A 60 -2.71 -3.73 7.80
C MET A 60 -3.77 -2.95 7.01
N PRO A 61 -3.36 -2.04 6.10
CA PRO A 61 -4.30 -1.37 5.22
C PRO A 61 -5.11 -2.38 4.41
N THR A 62 -6.41 -2.18 4.33
CA THR A 62 -7.28 -3.00 3.50
C THR A 62 -7.18 -2.55 2.04
N LEU A 63 -7.65 -3.39 1.13
CA LEU A 63 -7.75 -3.06 -0.30
C LEU A 63 -8.49 -1.72 -0.53
N ARG A 64 -9.47 -1.40 0.34
CA ARG A 64 -10.19 -0.12 0.36
C ARG A 64 -9.29 1.09 0.61
N SER A 65 -8.24 0.93 1.41
CA SER A 65 -7.28 2.00 1.71
C SER A 65 -6.45 2.39 0.50
N PHE A 66 -6.41 1.56 -0.56
CA PHE A 66 -5.62 1.81 -1.77
C PHE A 66 -6.46 1.84 -3.05
N THR A 67 -7.78 1.95 -2.97
CA THR A 67 -8.68 1.91 -4.14
C THR A 67 -8.30 2.90 -5.24
N ASN A 68 -7.84 4.10 -4.87
CA ASN A 68 -7.43 5.14 -5.81
C ASN A 68 -6.07 4.85 -6.48
N LEU A 69 -5.28 3.93 -5.94
CA LEU A 69 -3.94 3.57 -6.42
C LEU A 69 -3.93 2.22 -7.14
N LEU A 70 -4.84 1.33 -6.76
CA LEU A 70 -4.95 -0.02 -7.28
C LEU A 70 -5.54 0.02 -8.69
N THR A 71 -4.73 -0.35 -9.67
CA THR A 71 -5.25 -0.71 -10.99
C THR A 71 -6.10 -1.98 -10.89
N PRO A 72 -7.04 -2.22 -11.83
CA PRO A 72 -7.85 -3.44 -11.83
C PRO A 72 -7.02 -4.73 -11.76
N LYS A 73 -5.81 -4.70 -12.34
CA LYS A 73 -4.85 -5.80 -12.30
C LYS A 73 -4.33 -6.04 -10.88
N LEU A 74 -3.87 -5.00 -10.19
CA LEU A 74 -3.35 -5.09 -8.82
C LEU A 74 -4.43 -5.51 -7.83
N ARG A 75 -5.65 -5.00 -8.02
CA ARG A 75 -6.81 -5.43 -7.22
C ARG A 75 -7.06 -6.93 -7.32
N LYS A 76 -7.08 -7.49 -8.53
CA LYS A 76 -7.24 -8.93 -8.74
C LYS A 76 -6.12 -9.74 -8.08
N MET A 77 -4.87 -9.29 -8.20
CA MET A 77 -3.73 -9.95 -7.56
C MET A 77 -3.84 -9.92 -6.04
N TRP A 78 -4.26 -8.80 -5.46
CA TRP A 78 -4.49 -8.68 -4.02
C TRP A 78 -5.61 -9.63 -3.56
N GLU A 79 -6.77 -9.61 -4.22
CA GLU A 79 -7.92 -10.47 -3.88
C GLU A 79 -7.53 -11.95 -3.94
N GLN A 80 -6.80 -12.37 -4.98
CA GLN A 80 -6.27 -13.74 -5.09
C GLN A 80 -5.32 -14.10 -3.94
N ARG A 81 -4.51 -13.16 -3.46
CA ARG A 81 -3.58 -13.40 -2.35
C ARG A 81 -4.26 -13.47 -1.00
N VAL A 82 -5.18 -12.57 -0.70
CA VAL A 82 -5.98 -12.63 0.53
C VAL A 82 -6.76 -13.94 0.59
N GLN A 83 -7.30 -14.40 -0.55
CA GLN A 83 -7.96 -15.70 -0.64
C GLN A 83 -7.00 -16.86 -0.38
N LYS A 84 -5.79 -16.85 -0.95
CA LYS A 84 -4.76 -17.89 -0.71
C LYS A 84 -4.24 -17.90 0.73
N ASP A 85 -4.04 -16.74 1.35
CA ASP A 85 -3.60 -16.61 2.75
C ASP A 85 -4.69 -17.07 3.73
N SER A 86 -5.97 -16.93 3.33
CA SER A 86 -7.13 -17.45 4.08
C SER A 86 -7.33 -18.96 3.94
N ILE A 87 -6.58 -19.65 3.07
CA ILE A 87 -6.55 -21.11 3.06
C ILE A 87 -5.56 -21.53 4.15
N PRO A 88 -6.02 -22.10 5.28
CA PRO A 88 -5.11 -22.52 6.32
C PRO A 88 -4.14 -23.55 5.75
N VAL A 89 -2.88 -23.50 6.20
CA VAL A 89 -1.83 -24.51 5.98
C VAL A 89 -2.19 -25.82 6.72
N ALA A 90 -3.44 -26.26 6.62
CA ALA A 90 -3.98 -27.44 7.30
C ALA A 90 -4.05 -28.67 6.40
N ASP A 91 -3.70 -28.56 5.11
CA ASP A 91 -3.69 -29.70 4.17
C ASP A 91 -2.27 -30.23 3.88
N ARG A 92 -1.32 -30.02 4.80
CA ARG A 92 -0.11 -30.87 4.82
C ARG A 92 -0.43 -32.13 5.61
N VAL A 93 -1.22 -33.01 5.00
CA VAL A 93 -1.26 -34.42 5.39
C VAL A 93 0.08 -35.01 4.98
N TYR A 94 0.97 -35.20 5.94
CA TYR A 94 2.11 -36.12 5.85
C TYR A 94 1.79 -37.39 6.62
#